data_AF-A0A7C4IJC8-F1
#
_entry.id   AF-A0A7C4IJC8-F1
#
_cell.length_a   1.000
_cell.length_b   1.000
_cell.length_c   1.000
_cell.angle_alpha   90.00
_cell.angle_beta   90.00
_cell.angle_gamma   90.00
#
_symmetry.space_group_name_H-M   'P 1'
#
loop_
_entity.id
_entity.type
_entity.pdbx_description
1 polymer ?
#
loop_
_entity_poly.entity_id
_entity_poly.type
_entity_poly.pdbx_seq_one_letter_code
_entity_poly.pdbx_strand_id
1 'polypeptide(L)' 'IPTIGIGAGPYCDGQVLVLHDVIGLFERFLPKFAKQYVNLKDQALQAIKAYRAEVENGIFPSDKQSFK' A
#
# COMPACT_ATOMS: atom_id res chain seq x y z
N ILE A 1 24.09 20.74 10.88
CA ILE A 1 23.85 19.39 10.32
C ILE A 1 22.33 19.28 10.13
N PRO A 2 21.82 18.89 8.95
CA PRO A 2 20.37 18.73 8.73
C PRO A 2 19.74 17.65 9.61
N THR A 3 18.49 17.84 10.01
CA THR A 3 17.70 16.95 10.86
C THR A 3 16.53 16.33 10.08
N ILE A 4 16.30 15.02 10.25
CA ILE A 4 15.20 14.29 9.62
C ILE A 4 14.30 13.73 10.73
N GLY A 5 13.04 14.16 10.76
CA GLY A 5 12.08 13.82 11.82
C GLY A 5 11.08 12.73 11.42
N ILE A 6 10.68 11.93 12.40
CA ILE A 6 9.47 11.08 12.37
C ILE A 6 8.72 11.32 13.67
N GLY A 7 7.55 11.94 13.61
CA GLY A 7 6.82 12.34 14.81
C GLY A 7 7.51 13.40 15.69
N ALA A 8 8.50 14.11 15.15
CA ALA A 8 9.23 15.19 15.84
C ALA A 8 8.62 16.58 15.60
N GLY A 9 7.43 16.65 14.99
CA GLY A 9 6.79 17.91 14.60
C GLY A 9 7.38 18.49 13.30
N PRO A 10 6.91 19.69 12.88
CA PRO A 10 7.25 20.29 11.60
C PRO A 10 8.62 21.00 11.57
N TYR A 11 9.33 21.08 12.69
CA TYR A 11 10.54 21.90 12.83
C TYR A 11 11.85 21.17 12.47
N CYS A 12 11.78 20.02 11.80
CA CYS A 12 12.95 19.35 11.22
C CYS A 12 13.16 19.80 9.77
N ASP A 13 14.40 19.74 9.28
CA ASP A 13 14.76 20.10 7.90
C ASP A 13 14.14 19.16 6.85
N GLY A 14 13.78 17.94 7.25
CA GLY A 14 13.05 16.97 6.45
C GLY A 14 12.24 16.00 7.31
N GLN A 15 11.44 15.16 6.65
CA GLN A 15 10.55 14.21 7.31
C GLN A 15 10.74 12.80 6.72
N VAL A 16 10.57 11.79 7.55
CA VAL A 16 10.57 10.38 7.15
C VAL A 16 9.36 9.66 7.76
N LEU A 17 8.78 8.75 6.98
CA LEU A 17 7.71 7.84 7.42
C LEU A 17 7.99 6.45 6.86
N VAL A 18 7.45 5.42 7.52
CA VAL A 18 7.47 4.05 6.98
C VAL A 18 6.49 3.99 5.81
N LEU A 19 6.95 3.48 4.66
CA LEU A 19 6.14 3.40 3.44
C LEU A 19 4.78 2.73 3.69
N HIS A 20 4.75 1.64 4.45
CA HIS A 20 3.54 0.89 4.79
C HIS A 20 2.47 1.73 5.51
N ASP A 21 2.90 2.66 6.38
CA ASP A 21 1.99 3.55 7.11
C ASP A 21 1.44 4.63 6.17
N VAL A 22 2.28 5.14 5.26
CA VAL A 22 1.90 6.13 4.24
C VAL A 22 0.86 5.57 3.28
N ILE A 23 1.05 4.32 2.84
CA ILE A 23 0.16 3.67 1.86
C ILE A 23 -0.95 2.84 2.51
N GLY A 24 -1.00 2.75 3.84
CA GLY A 24 -2.08 2.05 4.52
C GLY A 24 -2.14 0.55 4.20
N LEU A 25 -1.00 -0.13 4.21
CA LEU A 25 -0.96 -1.57 3.91
C LEU A 25 -1.51 -2.41 5.07
N PHE A 26 -1.43 -1.92 6.31
CA PHE A 26 -1.86 -2.63 7.51
C PHE A 26 -2.83 -1.79 8.34
N GLU A 27 -3.87 -2.42 8.89
CA GLU A 27 -4.90 -1.75 9.70
C GLU A 27 -4.64 -1.78 11.21
N ARG A 28 -3.78 -2.68 11.68
CA ARG A 28 -3.75 -3.03 13.11
C ARG A 28 -3.22 -1.89 13.99
N PHE A 29 -2.43 -0.98 13.43
CA PHE A 29 -1.89 0.17 14.15
C PHE A 29 -1.48 1.27 13.17
N LEU A 30 -2.17 2.42 13.21
CA LEU A 30 -1.68 3.64 12.57
C LEU A 30 -1.06 4.54 13.65
N PRO A 31 0.27 4.76 13.64
CA PRO A 31 0.91 5.65 14.60
C PRO A 31 0.31 7.06 14.52
N LYS A 32 0.14 7.75 15.65
CA LYS A 32 -0.46 9.11 15.69
C LYS A 32 0.26 10.14 14.80
N PHE A 33 1.57 9.96 14.57
CA PHE A 33 2.37 10.84 13.74
C PHE A 33 2.29 10.50 12.23
N ALA A 34 1.76 9.32 11.89
CA ALA A 34 1.68 8.86 10.51
C ALA A 34 0.37 9.34 9.90
N LYS A 35 0.46 9.92 8.70
CA LYS A 35 -0.69 10.22 7.86
C LYS A 35 -0.77 9.18 6.76
N GLN A 36 -1.91 8.48 6.71
CA GLN A 36 -2.22 7.55 5.64
C GLN A 36 -2.77 8.34 4.43
N TYR A 37 -2.18 8.14 3.26
CA TYR A 37 -2.57 8.82 2.01
C TYR A 37 -3.46 7.94 1.12
N VAL A 38 -3.40 6.62 1.30
CA VAL A 38 -4.25 5.65 0.58
C VAL A 38 -4.55 4.45 1.47
N ASN A 39 -5.67 3.78 1.25
CA ASN A 39 -5.98 2.48 1.86
C ASN A 39 -5.62 1.37 0.86
N LEU A 40 -4.32 1.06 0.78
CA LEU A 40 -3.83 0.06 -0.16
C LEU A 40 -4.28 -1.36 0.24
N LYS A 41 -4.49 -1.62 1.54
CA LYS A 41 -5.01 -2.91 2.01
C LYS A 41 -6.32 -3.27 1.29
N ASP A 42 -7.29 -2.37 1.27
CA ASP A 42 -8.60 -2.65 0.66
C ASP A 42 -8.50 -2.78 -0.86
N GLN A 43 -7.70 -1.92 -1.50
CA GLN A 43 -7.46 -2.00 -2.95
C GLN A 43 -6.78 -3.32 -3.34
N ALA A 44 -5.75 -3.73 -2.59
CA ALA A 44 -5.05 -4.99 -2.82
C ALA A 44 -5.98 -6.19 -2.58
N LEU A 45 -6.81 -6.14 -1.54
CA LEU A 45 -7.77 -7.21 -1.26
C LEU A 45 -8.82 -7.34 -2.39
N GLN A 46 -9.31 -6.22 -2.92
CA GLN A 46 -10.22 -6.23 -4.06
C GLN A 46 -9.54 -6.81 -5.31
N ALA A 47 -8.31 -6.39 -5.61
CA ALA A 47 -7.55 -6.89 -6.76
C ALA A 47 -7.31 -8.41 -6.67
N ILE A 48 -6.92 -8.91 -5.49
CA ILE A 48 -6.69 -10.35 -5.28
C ILE A 48 -8.00 -11.15 -5.40
N LYS A 49 -9.12 -10.62 -4.90
CA LYS A 49 -10.43 -11.25 -5.07
C LYS A 49 -10.86 -11.30 -6.54
N ALA A 50 -10.64 -10.23 -7.29
CA ALA A 50 -10.93 -10.19 -8.73
C ALA A 50 -10.08 -11.21 -9.48
N TYR A 51 -8.77 -11.24 -9.22
CA TYR A 51 -7.85 -12.24 -9.77
C TYR A 51 -8.31 -13.67 -9.47
N ARG A 52 -8.65 -13.95 -8.21
CA ARG A 52 -9.18 -15.27 -7.81
C ARG A 52 -10.44 -15.63 -8.63
N ALA A 53 -11.38 -14.71 -8.75
CA ALA A 53 -12.62 -14.95 -9.50
C ALA A 53 -12.33 -15.20 -10.98
N GLU A 54 -11.38 -14.48 -11.58
CA GLU A 54 -10.99 -14.71 -12.98
C GLU A 54 -10.35 -16.08 -13.18
N VAL A 55 -9.50 -16.54 -12.24
CA VAL A 55 -8.91 -17.88 -12.28
C VAL A 55 -9.98 -18.97 -12.11
N GLU A 56 -10.87 -18.83 -11.13
CA GLU A 56 -11.93 -19.81 -10.86
C GLU A 56 -12.91 -19.94 -12.03
N ASN A 57 -13.14 -18.87 -12.79
CA ASN A 57 -14.00 -18.85 -13.97
C ASN A 57 -13.26 -19.12 -15.29
N GLY A 58 -11.95 -19.39 -15.25
CA GLY A 58 -11.14 -19.64 -16.45
C GLY A 58 -10.99 -18.43 -17.38
N ILE A 59 -11.20 -17.21 -16.87
CA ILE A 59 -11.00 -15.94 -17.60
C ILE A 59 -9.51 -15.61 -17.67
N PHE A 60 -8.78 -15.86 -16.58
CA PHE A 60 -7.33 -15.72 -16.50
C PHE A 60 -6.64 -17.08 -16.35
N PRO A 61 -5.52 -17.33 -17.05
CA PRO A 61 -4.95 -16.49 -18.11
C PRO A 61 -5.75 -16.59 -19.42
N SER A 62 -5.73 -15.53 -20.23
CA SER A 62 -6.19 -15.59 -21.62
C SER A 62 -5.02 -15.79 -22.57
N ASP A 63 -5.30 -15.89 -23.88
CA ASP A 63 -4.26 -15.92 -24.92
C ASP A 63 -3.29 -14.73 -24.84
N LYS A 64 -3.75 -13.57 -24.33
CA LYS A 64 -2.89 -12.38 -24.17
C LYS A 64 -1.82 -12.56 -23.09
N GLN A 65 -2.02 -13.46 -22.13
CA GLN A 65 -1.09 -13.75 -21.04
C GLN A 65 -0.42 -15.12 -21.19
N SER A 66 -0.57 -15.76 -22.35
CA SER A 66 -0.01 -17.08 -22.64
C SER A 66 1.04 -16.99 -23.74
N PHE A 67 2.16 -17.72 -23.58
CA PHE A 67 3.15 -17.87 -24.64
C PHE A 67 2.71 -18.93 -25.66
N LYS A 68 3.20 -18.80 -26.90
CA LYS A 68 2.98 -19.80 -27.96
C LYS A 68 3.99 -20.93 -27.87
#